data_AF-A0A6V8EUV9-F1
#
_entry.id   AF-A0A6V8EUV9-F1
#
_cell.length_a   1.000
_cell.length_b   1.000
_cell.length_c   1.000
_cell.angle_alpha   90.00
_cell.angle_beta   90.00
_cell.angle_gamma   90.00
#
_symmetry.space_group_name_H-M   'P 1'
#
loop_
_entity.id
_entity.type
_entity.pdbx_description
1 polymer ?
#
loop_
_entity_poly.entity_id
_entity_poly.type
_entity_poly.pdbx_seq_one_letter_code
_entity_poly.pdbx_strand_id
1 'polypeptide(L)'
;MSVSGMSDYNIPADVPDDLADTYLENLMAATCGTGFMNLFACDQKIEHLNDDFYDGGNSIPLSSNDPGHLFEIGAQAHREGTVGVLAAQGGLISLYGRDHPDVPYLVKLNSKSHLVKTKQRDPVSLAMWDMDDVMSLVSNGLNVVGIGYTIYIGSEYEHEMMTEAAHFIRQAHEEGMIAVVWMYP
;
A
#
# COMPACT_ATOMS: atom_id res chain seq x y z
N MET A 1 7.19 20.00 -23.04
CA MET A 1 8.45 19.99 -22.27
C MET A 1 9.08 18.64 -22.51
N SER A 2 10.34 18.59 -22.91
CA SER A 2 11.01 17.34 -23.30
C SER A 2 11.16 16.41 -22.09
N VAL A 3 10.85 15.12 -22.27
CA VAL A 3 11.09 14.05 -21.29
C VAL A 3 12.60 13.80 -21.21
N SER A 4 13.32 14.67 -20.51
CA SER A 4 14.66 14.43 -20.02
C SER A 4 14.52 14.02 -18.55
N GLY A 5 14.40 12.72 -18.27
CA GLY A 5 14.24 12.23 -16.90
C GLY A 5 14.05 10.71 -16.74
N MET A 6 13.73 9.98 -17.82
CA MET A 6 13.61 8.51 -17.74
C MET A 6 14.94 7.79 -17.47
N SER A 7 16.09 8.45 -17.68
CA SER A 7 17.42 7.85 -17.53
C SER A 7 17.94 7.74 -16.09
N ASP A 8 17.27 8.36 -15.12
CA ASP A 8 17.82 8.54 -13.75
C ASP A 8 17.22 7.56 -12.72
N TYR A 9 16.15 6.85 -13.08
CA TYR A 9 15.47 5.91 -12.19
C TYR A 9 15.88 4.47 -12.50
N ASN A 10 16.27 3.74 -11.45
CA ASN A 10 16.64 2.33 -11.56
C ASN A 10 15.38 1.46 -11.63
N ILE A 11 15.07 0.93 -12.82
CA ILE A 11 14.00 -0.05 -13.02
C ILE A 11 14.57 -1.44 -12.70
N PRO A 12 13.97 -2.20 -11.76
CA PRO A 12 14.41 -3.55 -11.43
C PRO A 12 14.42 -4.45 -12.66
N ALA A 13 15.43 -5.32 -12.77
CA ALA A 13 15.63 -6.18 -13.93
C ALA A 13 14.61 -7.35 -14.03
N ASP A 14 13.78 -7.52 -13.01
CA ASP A 14 12.64 -8.44 -12.99
C ASP A 14 11.32 -7.79 -13.42
N VAL A 15 11.32 -6.49 -13.75
CA VAL A 15 10.23 -5.85 -14.51
C VAL A 15 10.40 -6.21 -15.99
N PRO A 16 9.35 -6.75 -16.66
CA PRO A 16 9.40 -7.00 -18.10
C PRO A 16 9.71 -5.73 -18.91
N ASP A 17 10.52 -5.86 -19.97
CA ASP A 17 10.94 -4.72 -20.81
C ASP A 17 9.74 -3.93 -21.39
N ASP A 18 8.63 -4.60 -21.69
CA ASP A 18 7.40 -4.01 -22.21
C ASP A 18 6.53 -3.33 -21.14
N LEU A 19 6.85 -3.52 -19.85
CA LEU A 19 6.20 -2.88 -18.70
C LEU A 19 7.10 -1.87 -17.98
N ALA A 20 8.31 -1.62 -18.47
CA ALA A 20 9.24 -0.64 -17.91
C ALA A 20 8.62 0.78 -17.81
N ASP A 21 7.90 1.20 -18.86
CA ASP A 21 7.21 2.50 -18.86
C ASP A 21 6.07 2.53 -17.83
N THR A 22 5.27 1.46 -17.73
CA THR A 22 4.21 1.32 -16.72
C THR A 22 4.75 1.36 -15.30
N TYR A 23 5.88 0.68 -15.03
CA TYR A 23 6.56 0.76 -13.75
C TYR A 23 7.00 2.17 -13.41
N LEU A 24 7.60 2.88 -14.37
CA LEU A 24 8.02 4.25 -14.16
C LEU A 24 6.82 5.19 -13.94
N GLU A 25 5.74 5.03 -14.68
CA GLU A 25 4.49 5.78 -14.48
C GLU A 25 3.92 5.56 -13.07
N ASN A 26 3.87 4.31 -12.61
CA ASN A 26 3.44 3.96 -11.26
C ASN A 26 4.35 4.56 -10.18
N LEU A 27 5.67 4.50 -10.36
CA LEU A 27 6.64 5.13 -9.46
C LEU A 27 6.48 6.65 -9.42
N MET A 28 6.27 7.29 -10.57
CA MET A 28 6.08 8.74 -10.64
C MET A 28 4.74 9.15 -10.01
N ALA A 29 3.67 8.40 -10.22
CA ALA A 29 2.40 8.63 -9.55
C ALA A 29 2.56 8.54 -8.02
N ALA A 30 3.19 7.47 -7.52
CA ALA A 30 3.38 7.24 -6.09
C ALA A 30 4.33 8.25 -5.40
N THR A 31 5.10 9.02 -6.16
CA THR A 31 6.07 10.00 -5.66
C THR A 31 5.77 11.44 -6.07
N CYS A 32 4.59 11.70 -6.64
CA CYS A 32 4.23 13.00 -7.23
C CYS A 32 5.30 13.53 -8.22
N GLY A 33 5.98 12.64 -8.94
CA GLY A 33 7.05 12.96 -9.89
C GLY A 33 8.37 13.43 -9.27
N THR A 34 8.51 13.35 -7.94
CA THR A 34 9.69 13.86 -7.23
C THR A 34 10.77 12.80 -7.00
N GLY A 35 10.42 11.51 -7.12
CA GLY A 35 11.28 10.40 -6.69
C GLY A 35 11.33 10.17 -5.17
N PHE A 36 10.66 11.02 -4.38
CA PHE A 36 10.51 10.84 -2.93
C PHE A 36 9.09 10.40 -2.59
N MET A 37 8.96 9.32 -1.82
CA MET A 37 7.66 8.79 -1.44
C MET A 37 7.15 9.46 -0.16
N ASN A 38 6.03 10.16 -0.26
CA ASN A 38 5.20 10.49 0.90
C ASN A 38 3.95 9.60 0.90
N LEU A 39 3.94 8.61 1.78
CA LEU A 39 2.92 7.59 1.86
C LEU A 39 1.96 7.88 3.01
N PHE A 40 0.66 7.89 2.73
CA PHE A 40 -0.38 7.95 3.75
C PHE A 40 -0.88 6.53 4.07
N ALA A 41 -0.54 6.05 5.27
CA ALA A 41 -0.89 4.69 5.72
C ALA A 41 -2.29 4.67 6.35
N CYS A 42 -3.17 3.84 5.80
CA CYS A 42 -4.58 3.70 6.15
C CYS A 42 -4.96 2.23 6.46
N ASP A 43 -3.98 1.38 6.77
CA ASP A 43 -4.14 -0.06 7.02
C ASP A 43 -4.36 -0.42 8.51
N GLN A 44 -4.25 0.56 9.40
CA GLN A 44 -4.29 0.38 10.86
C GLN A 44 -5.63 -0.16 11.39
N LYS A 45 -6.72 -0.09 10.61
CA LYS A 45 -8.04 -0.61 11.04
C LYS A 45 -8.03 -2.11 11.33
N ILE A 46 -7.11 -2.87 10.75
CA ILE A 46 -6.85 -4.27 11.13
C ILE A 46 -5.75 -4.36 12.19
N GLU A 47 -4.63 -3.64 12.01
CA GLU A 47 -3.48 -3.72 12.90
C GLU A 47 -3.83 -3.37 14.35
N HIS A 48 -4.52 -2.26 14.56
CA HIS A 48 -4.83 -1.70 15.88
C HIS A 48 -6.32 -1.71 16.21
N LEU A 49 -7.13 -2.42 15.42
CA LEU A 49 -8.59 -2.42 15.54
C LEU A 49 -9.14 -0.99 15.48
N ASN A 50 -9.94 -0.55 16.45
CA ASN A 50 -10.53 0.79 16.45
C ASN A 50 -9.76 1.80 17.31
N ASP A 51 -8.64 1.40 17.90
CA ASP A 51 -7.91 2.19 18.89
C ASP A 51 -7.39 3.51 18.31
N ASP A 52 -6.97 3.50 17.04
CA ASP A 52 -6.47 4.67 16.30
C ASP A 52 -7.59 5.56 15.73
N PHE A 53 -8.85 5.12 15.82
CA PHE A 53 -9.98 5.74 15.12
C PHE A 53 -11.08 6.22 16.07
N TYR A 54 -11.10 5.71 17.31
CA TYR A 54 -12.05 6.11 18.34
C TYR A 54 -11.55 5.77 19.75
N ASP A 55 -11.30 6.80 20.57
CA ASP A 55 -10.84 6.67 21.95
C ASP A 55 -11.93 6.99 22.99
N GLY A 56 -13.21 6.82 22.63
CA GLY A 56 -14.33 7.24 23.48
C GLY A 56 -14.66 8.73 23.38
N GLY A 57 -14.10 9.45 22.41
CA GLY A 57 -14.34 10.88 22.18
C GLY A 57 -13.45 11.79 23.02
N ASN A 58 -12.22 11.35 23.32
CA ASN A 58 -11.25 12.13 24.09
C ASN A 58 -10.43 13.04 23.18
N SER A 59 -9.50 12.46 22.43
CA SER A 59 -8.48 13.16 21.64
C SER A 59 -8.56 12.86 20.15
N ILE A 60 -9.08 11.69 19.76
CA ILE A 60 -9.26 11.34 18.36
C ILE A 60 -10.52 12.04 17.81
N PRO A 61 -10.42 12.83 16.73
CA PRO A 61 -11.59 13.45 16.10
C PRO A 61 -12.65 12.40 15.73
N LEU A 62 -13.93 12.70 16.02
CA LEU A 62 -15.02 11.77 15.72
C LEU A 62 -15.15 11.42 14.23
N SER A 63 -14.67 12.29 13.34
CA SER A 63 -14.60 12.01 11.90
C SER A 63 -13.73 10.80 11.57
N SER A 64 -12.69 10.50 12.36
CA SER A 64 -11.82 9.34 12.16
C SER A 64 -12.55 8.01 12.35
N ASN A 65 -13.72 8.00 12.98
CA ASN A 65 -14.53 6.79 13.13
C ASN A 65 -15.30 6.42 11.84
N ASP A 66 -15.39 7.33 10.87
CA ASP A 66 -15.86 7.03 9.51
C ASP A 66 -14.67 6.66 8.61
N PRO A 67 -14.58 5.42 8.08
CA PRO A 67 -13.48 5.04 7.20
C PRO A 67 -13.37 5.88 5.93
N GLY A 68 -14.49 6.47 5.45
CA GLY A 68 -14.47 7.35 4.28
C GLY A 68 -13.59 8.58 4.48
N HIS A 69 -13.43 9.03 5.73
CA HIS A 69 -12.61 10.19 6.08
C HIS A 69 -11.14 10.03 5.67
N LEU A 70 -10.61 8.80 5.67
CA LEU A 70 -9.25 8.51 5.22
C LEU A 70 -9.07 8.83 3.74
N PHE A 71 -10.09 8.51 2.92
CA PHE A 71 -10.05 8.75 1.48
C PHE A 71 -10.26 10.23 1.15
N GLU A 72 -11.09 10.93 1.92
CA GLU A 72 -11.26 12.38 1.80
C GLU A 72 -9.92 13.11 2.03
N ILE A 73 -9.23 12.78 3.12
CA ILE A 73 -7.91 13.34 3.46
C ILE A 73 -6.88 12.96 2.38
N GLY A 74 -6.81 11.68 2.00
CA GLY A 74 -5.88 11.20 0.98
C GLY A 74 -6.07 11.92 -0.35
N ALA A 75 -7.31 12.05 -0.81
CA ALA A 75 -7.65 12.75 -2.04
C ALA A 75 -7.33 14.25 -1.99
N GLN A 76 -7.60 14.91 -0.87
CA GLN A 76 -7.22 16.31 -0.69
C GLN A 76 -5.70 16.47 -0.72
N ALA A 77 -4.97 15.70 0.09
CA ALA A 77 -3.52 15.77 0.19
C ALA A 77 -2.82 15.45 -1.14
N HIS A 78 -3.35 14.48 -1.90
CA HIS A 78 -2.86 14.16 -3.24
C HIS A 78 -3.08 15.31 -4.24
N ARG A 79 -4.28 15.92 -4.27
CA ARG A 79 -4.54 17.10 -5.12
C ARG A 79 -3.63 18.29 -4.79
N GLU A 80 -3.23 18.43 -3.53
CA GLU A 80 -2.27 19.45 -3.08
C GLU A 80 -0.81 19.07 -3.37
N GLY A 81 -0.55 17.87 -3.91
CA GLY A 81 0.79 17.37 -4.23
C GLY A 81 1.62 17.00 -2.99
N THR A 82 0.98 16.78 -1.84
CA THR A 82 1.67 16.49 -0.58
C THR A 82 1.79 15.00 -0.32
N VAL A 83 0.76 14.21 -0.66
CA VAL A 83 0.74 12.74 -0.53
C VAL A 83 0.83 12.10 -1.91
N GLY A 84 1.81 11.23 -2.10
CA GLY A 84 2.01 10.50 -3.35
C GLY A 84 1.14 9.26 -3.47
N VAL A 85 0.91 8.55 -2.36
CA VAL A 85 0.17 7.29 -2.38
C VAL A 85 -0.61 7.05 -1.09
N LEU A 86 -1.81 6.48 -1.20
CA LEU A 86 -2.61 6.00 -0.08
C LEU A 86 -2.50 4.47 -0.01
N ALA A 87 -2.00 3.96 1.12
CA ALA A 87 -1.86 2.52 1.36
C ALA A 87 -3.00 2.00 2.24
N ALA A 88 -3.78 1.03 1.77
CA ALA A 88 -4.87 0.41 2.52
C ALA A 88 -5.14 -1.01 2.06
N GLN A 89 -5.89 -1.81 2.84
CA GLN A 89 -6.30 -3.13 2.39
C GLN A 89 -7.25 -3.04 1.17
N GLY A 90 -7.19 -4.05 0.30
CA GLY A 90 -7.99 -4.10 -0.93
C GLY A 90 -9.49 -3.95 -0.68
N GLY A 91 -10.00 -4.52 0.43
CA GLY A 91 -11.42 -4.39 0.79
C GLY A 91 -11.84 -2.95 1.08
N LEU A 92 -10.99 -2.20 1.78
CA LEU A 92 -11.27 -0.79 2.08
C LEU A 92 -11.17 0.07 0.81
N ILE A 93 -10.15 -0.18 -0.02
CA ILE A 93 -9.99 0.48 -1.33
C ILE A 93 -11.19 0.18 -2.24
N SER A 94 -11.69 -1.05 -2.26
CA SER A 94 -12.82 -1.44 -3.11
C SER A 94 -14.11 -0.69 -2.80
N LEU A 95 -14.30 -0.29 -1.54
CA LEU A 95 -15.51 0.41 -1.07
C LEU A 95 -15.48 1.90 -1.37
N TYR A 96 -14.32 2.56 -1.19
CA TYR A 96 -14.22 4.03 -1.22
C TYR A 96 -13.39 4.57 -2.38
N GLY A 97 -12.56 3.74 -3.01
CA GLY A 97 -11.60 4.19 -4.04
C GLY A 97 -12.25 4.79 -5.28
N ARG A 98 -13.49 4.36 -5.61
CA ARG A 98 -14.23 4.86 -6.77
C ARG A 98 -14.66 6.33 -6.65
N ASP A 99 -14.83 6.83 -5.43
CA ASP A 99 -15.16 8.23 -5.18
C ASP A 99 -13.94 9.15 -5.36
N HIS A 100 -12.74 8.57 -5.42
CA HIS A 100 -11.46 9.27 -5.53
C HIS A 100 -10.54 8.58 -6.55
N PRO A 101 -10.92 8.55 -7.85
CA PRO A 101 -10.23 7.77 -8.87
C PRO A 101 -8.82 8.25 -9.21
N ASP A 102 -8.52 9.53 -8.94
CA ASP A 102 -7.21 10.13 -9.23
C ASP A 102 -6.13 9.73 -8.21
N VAL A 103 -6.52 9.25 -7.02
CA VAL A 103 -5.57 8.91 -5.94
C VAL A 103 -4.79 7.66 -6.31
N PRO A 104 -3.44 7.67 -6.27
CA PRO A 104 -2.64 6.47 -6.38
C PRO A 104 -2.83 5.60 -5.14
N TYR A 105 -3.27 4.36 -5.36
CA TYR A 105 -3.49 3.38 -4.30
C TYR A 105 -2.38 2.34 -4.26
N LEU A 106 -1.99 1.97 -3.04
CA LEU A 106 -1.10 0.85 -2.77
C LEU A 106 -1.87 -0.20 -1.96
N VAL A 107 -2.07 -1.38 -2.53
CA VAL A 107 -2.87 -2.43 -1.90
C VAL A 107 -2.03 -3.16 -0.86
N LYS A 108 -2.39 -2.99 0.42
CA LYS A 108 -1.75 -3.69 1.53
C LYS A 108 -2.24 -5.15 1.57
N LEU A 109 -1.39 -6.08 1.15
CA LEU A 109 -1.74 -7.49 0.94
C LEU A 109 -1.97 -8.25 2.24
N ASN A 110 -1.17 -7.98 3.27
CA ASN A 110 -1.21 -8.68 4.54
C ASN A 110 -1.52 -7.75 5.72
N SER A 111 -2.11 -8.28 6.78
CA SER A 111 -2.32 -7.56 8.03
C SER A 111 -2.49 -8.53 9.19
N LYS A 112 -2.28 -8.06 10.43
CA LYS A 112 -2.57 -8.84 11.64
C LYS A 112 -3.01 -7.94 12.79
N SER A 113 -4.08 -8.32 13.49
CA SER A 113 -4.48 -7.56 14.69
C SER A 113 -3.44 -7.67 15.81
N HIS A 114 -3.33 -6.61 16.60
CA HIS A 114 -2.45 -6.55 17.76
C HIS A 114 -2.96 -7.34 18.99
N LEU A 115 -4.00 -8.18 18.85
CA LEU A 115 -4.59 -8.94 19.96
C LEU A 115 -3.64 -10.01 20.52
N VAL A 116 -2.97 -10.76 19.65
CA VAL A 116 -1.94 -11.73 20.05
C VAL A 116 -0.65 -10.97 20.31
N LYS A 117 -0.21 -10.95 21.57
CA LYS A 117 1.02 -10.24 21.98
C LYS A 117 2.24 -11.14 21.78
N THR A 118 3.41 -10.53 21.57
CA THR A 118 4.70 -11.23 21.37
C THR A 118 5.07 -12.19 22.49
N LYS A 119 4.68 -11.90 23.74
CA LYS A 119 4.87 -12.82 24.89
C LYS A 119 4.10 -14.14 24.76
N GLN A 120 3.02 -14.15 23.98
CA GLN A 120 2.18 -15.33 23.76
C GLN A 120 2.65 -16.12 22.55
N ARG A 121 2.96 -15.41 21.45
CA ARG A 121 3.41 -15.99 20.18
C ARG A 121 4.08 -14.91 19.34
N ASP A 122 5.10 -15.30 18.59
CA ASP A 122 5.76 -14.42 17.64
C ASP A 122 4.78 -13.89 16.56
N PRO A 123 5.00 -12.65 16.09
CA PRO A 123 4.09 -12.02 15.15
C PRO A 123 4.18 -12.67 13.76
N VAL A 124 3.01 -12.90 13.16
CA VAL A 124 2.88 -13.39 11.78
C VAL A 124 1.75 -12.61 11.10
N SER A 125 2.00 -12.18 9.87
CA SER A 125 1.04 -11.50 9.00
C SER A 125 1.19 -12.08 7.61
N LEU A 126 0.23 -12.90 7.19
CA LEU A 126 0.20 -13.49 5.85
C LEU A 126 -0.83 -12.77 4.99
N ALA A 127 -0.69 -12.91 3.68
CA ALA A 127 -1.54 -12.28 2.69
C ALA A 127 -3.00 -12.68 2.89
N MET A 128 -3.86 -11.68 2.85
CA MET A 128 -5.31 -11.83 2.82
C MET A 128 -5.86 -11.70 1.40
N TRP A 129 -5.05 -11.15 0.48
CA TRP A 129 -5.34 -10.84 -0.92
C TRP A 129 -4.18 -11.35 -1.78
N ASP A 130 -4.48 -11.84 -2.97
CA ASP A 130 -3.46 -12.17 -3.96
C ASP A 130 -3.40 -11.13 -5.10
N MET A 131 -2.58 -11.40 -6.12
CA MET A 131 -2.44 -10.48 -7.26
C MET A 131 -3.65 -10.50 -8.19
N ASP A 132 -4.41 -11.60 -8.29
CA ASP A 132 -5.63 -11.63 -9.11
C ASP A 132 -6.70 -10.69 -8.51
N ASP A 133 -6.78 -10.62 -7.17
CA ASP A 133 -7.63 -9.66 -6.47
C ASP A 133 -7.17 -8.21 -6.73
N VAL A 134 -5.86 -7.94 -6.69
CA VAL A 134 -5.28 -6.61 -6.99
C VAL A 134 -5.59 -6.19 -8.42
N MET A 135 -5.35 -7.07 -9.40
CA MET A 135 -5.59 -6.81 -10.82
C MET A 135 -7.08 -6.65 -11.13
N SER A 136 -7.96 -7.26 -10.33
CA SER A 136 -9.40 -7.02 -10.41
C SER A 136 -9.76 -5.58 -10.03
N LEU A 137 -9.08 -4.95 -9.08
CA LEU A 137 -9.28 -3.53 -8.75
C LEU A 137 -8.83 -2.62 -9.90
N VAL A 138 -7.66 -2.90 -10.50
CA VAL A 138 -7.14 -2.18 -11.67
C VAL A 138 -8.12 -2.29 -12.85
N SER A 139 -8.54 -3.50 -13.18
CA SER A 139 -9.48 -3.77 -14.29
C SER A 139 -10.83 -3.09 -14.10
N ASN A 140 -11.21 -2.80 -12.86
CA ASN A 140 -12.42 -2.07 -12.49
C ASN A 140 -12.23 -0.54 -12.44
N GLY A 141 -11.08 -0.04 -12.90
CA GLY A 141 -10.79 1.39 -13.10
C GLY A 141 -10.21 2.10 -11.88
N LEU A 142 -9.72 1.38 -10.86
CA LEU A 142 -8.99 2.01 -9.76
C LEU A 142 -7.52 2.22 -10.12
N ASN A 143 -6.98 3.38 -9.72
CA ASN A 143 -5.58 3.75 -9.91
C ASN A 143 -4.68 3.04 -8.88
N VAL A 144 -4.50 1.73 -9.02
CA VAL A 144 -3.58 0.95 -8.19
C VAL A 144 -2.19 0.98 -8.81
N VAL A 145 -1.23 1.53 -8.09
CA VAL A 145 0.15 1.72 -8.56
C VAL A 145 1.12 0.69 -7.99
N GLY A 146 0.71 -0.03 -6.95
CA GLY A 146 1.60 -0.91 -6.21
C GLY A 146 0.94 -1.77 -5.15
N ILE A 147 1.78 -2.60 -4.54
CA ILE A 147 1.42 -3.44 -3.40
C ILE A 147 2.24 -3.10 -2.15
N GLY A 148 1.69 -3.48 -1.00
CA GLY A 148 2.30 -3.31 0.30
C GLY A 148 2.35 -4.61 1.07
N TYR A 149 3.47 -4.88 1.75
CA TYR A 149 3.62 -6.09 2.55
C TYR A 149 4.39 -5.80 3.85
N THR A 150 4.01 -6.43 4.95
CA THR A 150 4.71 -6.33 6.25
C THR A 150 5.46 -7.62 6.55
N ILE A 151 6.72 -7.52 6.95
CA ILE A 151 7.54 -8.63 7.43
C ILE A 151 7.99 -8.31 8.86
N TYR A 152 7.76 -9.26 9.79
CA TYR A 152 8.35 -9.19 11.11
C TYR A 152 9.67 -9.96 11.14
N ILE A 153 10.77 -9.23 11.09
CA ILE A 153 12.12 -9.80 11.07
C ILE A 153 12.43 -10.38 12.46
N GLY A 154 13.11 -11.51 12.54
CA GLY A 154 13.42 -12.20 13.80
C GLY A 154 12.27 -12.99 14.42
N SER A 155 11.04 -12.90 13.87
CA SER A 155 9.93 -13.77 14.22
C SER A 155 10.23 -15.23 13.86
N GLU A 156 9.76 -16.20 14.65
CA GLU A 156 9.75 -17.63 14.28
C GLU A 156 9.10 -17.90 12.89
N TYR A 157 8.22 -17.00 12.43
CA TYR A 157 7.51 -17.06 11.15
C TYR A 157 8.16 -16.21 10.03
N GLU A 158 9.34 -15.63 10.27
CA GLU A 158 10.03 -14.74 9.31
C GLU A 158 10.13 -15.38 7.92
N HIS A 159 10.51 -16.66 7.86
CA HIS A 159 10.70 -17.40 6.62
C HIS A 159 9.42 -17.51 5.77
N GLU A 160 8.24 -17.63 6.40
CA GLU A 160 6.95 -17.66 5.70
C GLU A 160 6.67 -16.30 5.07
N MET A 161 6.81 -15.22 5.85
CA MET A 161 6.57 -13.84 5.39
C MET A 161 7.58 -13.40 4.32
N MET A 162 8.86 -13.76 4.46
CA MET A 162 9.88 -13.46 3.44
C MET A 162 9.60 -14.19 2.12
N THR A 163 9.22 -15.46 2.19
CA THR A 163 8.91 -16.26 1.00
C THR A 163 7.69 -15.70 0.27
N GLU A 164 6.64 -15.36 1.02
CA GLU A 164 5.42 -14.79 0.47
C GLU A 164 5.65 -13.38 -0.09
N ALA A 165 6.39 -12.51 0.62
CA ALA A 165 6.76 -11.19 0.12
C ALA A 165 7.57 -11.26 -1.18
N ALA A 166 8.58 -12.14 -1.26
CA ALA A 166 9.37 -12.32 -2.48
C ALA A 166 8.52 -12.78 -3.66
N HIS A 167 7.53 -13.66 -3.41
CA HIS A 167 6.59 -14.11 -4.43
C HIS A 167 5.75 -12.95 -4.98
N PHE A 168 5.16 -12.15 -4.09
CA PHE A 168 4.30 -11.03 -4.49
C PHE A 168 5.05 -9.85 -5.10
N ILE A 169 6.27 -9.55 -4.63
CA ILE A 169 7.11 -8.51 -5.24
C ILE A 169 7.40 -8.86 -6.70
N ARG A 170 7.80 -10.11 -6.97
CA ARG A 170 8.03 -10.58 -8.34
C ARG A 170 6.78 -10.44 -9.20
N GLN A 171 5.62 -10.87 -8.70
CA GLN A 171 4.36 -10.74 -9.46
C GLN A 171 3.96 -9.28 -9.69
N ALA A 172 4.17 -8.40 -8.71
CA ALA A 172 3.92 -6.97 -8.89
C ALA A 172 4.82 -6.38 -9.98
N HIS A 173 6.11 -6.72 -10.00
CA HIS A 173 7.02 -6.30 -11.06
C HIS A 173 6.62 -6.86 -12.44
N GLU A 174 6.13 -8.10 -12.50
CA GLU A 174 5.55 -8.71 -13.70
C GLU A 174 4.32 -7.98 -14.24
N GLU A 175 3.67 -7.15 -13.43
CA GLU A 175 2.53 -6.29 -13.79
C GLU A 175 2.92 -4.79 -13.87
N GLY A 176 4.22 -4.47 -13.81
CA GLY A 176 4.71 -3.09 -13.84
C GLY A 176 4.34 -2.27 -12.60
N MET A 177 4.05 -2.91 -11.47
CA MET A 177 3.68 -2.25 -10.21
C MET A 177 4.88 -2.06 -9.29
N ILE A 178 4.84 -1.05 -8.42
CA ILE A 178 5.84 -0.89 -7.35
C ILE A 178 5.50 -1.78 -6.13
N ALA A 179 6.49 -2.07 -5.30
CA ALA A 179 6.29 -2.75 -4.02
C ALA A 179 6.90 -1.97 -2.85
N VAL A 180 6.15 -1.85 -1.76
CA VAL A 180 6.62 -1.26 -0.48
C VAL A 180 6.57 -2.31 0.62
N VAL A 181 7.70 -2.51 1.30
CA VAL A 181 7.82 -3.50 2.38
C VAL A 181 8.07 -2.82 3.71
N TRP A 182 7.17 -3.02 4.66
CA TRP A 182 7.36 -2.65 6.06
C TRP A 182 8.13 -3.76 6.76
N MET A 183 9.35 -3.48 7.18
CA MET A 183 10.21 -4.43 7.89
C MET A 183 10.34 -4.02 9.35
N TYR A 184 9.80 -4.83 10.26
CA TYR A 184 9.78 -4.57 11.69
C TYR A 184 10.48 -5.70 12.46
N PRO A 185 11.74 -5.52 12.88
CA PRO A 185 12.47 -6.48 13.72
C PRO A 185 11.96 -6.58 15.16
#